data_AF-A0A5D4MI97-F1
#
_entry.id   AF-A0A5D4MI97-F1
#
_cell.length_a   1.000
_cell.length_b   1.000
_cell.length_c   1.000
_cell.angle_alpha   90.00
_cell.angle_beta   90.00
_cell.angle_gamma   90.00
#
_symmetry.space_group_name_H-M   'P 1'
#
loop_
_entity.id
_entity.type
_entity.pdbx_description
1 polymer ?
#
loop_
_entity_poly.entity_id
_entity_poly.type
_entity_poly.pdbx_seq_one_letter_code
_entity_poly.pdbx_strand_id
1 'polypeptide(L)'
;MRNAAVLDILFYFVFPVMVWNYTKEPLGDYYAMLLSAVPGILYTLYRFIKFKRINVFGIFIISTLIVSTTVDLLSGSGINLLWNNVYFHVGLGGFFFITLLLNKPIVLYFSLDFAELQGYDRTSMKTRFYQKDVINIFRLITIGFGLRSFILAGLKVWLIKEYGVNAFDKGLLAENIISWGMTGLCFYGLIVINKRLQHPKKEASSKIS
;
A
#
# COMPACT_ATOMS: atom_id res chain seq x y z
N MET A 1 -10.61 6.01 14.71
CA MET A 1 -10.36 5.99 13.25
C MET A 1 -10.15 7.39 12.66
N ARG A 2 -11.00 8.39 12.98
CA ARG A 2 -10.88 9.77 12.45
C ARG A 2 -9.50 10.43 12.67
N ASN A 3 -8.89 10.25 13.84
CA ASN A 3 -7.57 10.84 14.13
C ASN A 3 -6.43 10.18 13.33
N ALA A 4 -6.52 8.89 13.03
CA ALA A 4 -5.48 8.18 12.28
C ALA A 4 -5.45 8.62 10.81
N ALA A 5 -6.61 8.84 10.20
CA ALA A 5 -6.70 9.34 8.83
C ALA A 5 -6.09 10.74 8.67
N VAL A 6 -6.37 11.63 9.62
CA VAL A 6 -5.79 12.98 9.64
C VAL A 6 -4.27 12.93 9.82
N LEU A 7 -3.78 12.09 10.73
CA LEU A 7 -2.33 11.90 10.92
C LEU A 7 -1.67 11.35 9.65
N ASP A 8 -2.31 10.40 8.95
CA ASP A 8 -1.77 9.85 7.70
C ASP A 8 -1.66 10.96 6.63
N ILE A 9 -2.64 11.85 6.49
CA ILE A 9 -2.54 13.01 5.58
C ILE A 9 -1.41 13.96 6.01
N LEU A 10 -1.28 14.23 7.31
CA LEU A 10 -0.25 15.14 7.80
C LEU A 10 1.16 14.61 7.51
N PHE A 11 1.44 13.35 7.82
CA PHE A 11 2.78 12.76 7.71
C PHE A 11 3.16 12.32 6.29
N TYR A 12 2.20 11.97 5.44
CA TYR A 12 2.48 11.52 4.07
C TYR A 12 2.17 12.55 2.98
N PHE A 13 1.59 13.70 3.32
CA PHE A 13 1.33 14.76 2.34
C PHE A 13 1.74 16.14 2.83
N VAL A 14 1.16 16.61 3.94
CA VAL A 14 1.36 18.01 4.38
C VAL A 14 2.81 18.28 4.75
N PHE A 15 3.41 17.44 5.62
CA PHE A 15 4.80 17.59 6.01
C PHE A 15 5.77 17.43 4.82
N PRO A 16 5.67 16.38 3.98
CA PRO A 16 6.52 16.26 2.80
C PRO A 16 6.48 17.48 1.89
N VAL A 17 5.28 17.99 1.55
CA VAL A 17 5.14 19.17 0.68
C VAL A 17 5.71 20.42 1.35
N MET A 18 5.50 20.60 2.66
CA MET A 18 6.11 21.72 3.38
C MET A 18 7.63 21.63 3.37
N VAL A 19 8.19 20.48 3.73
CA VAL A 19 9.64 20.27 3.78
C VAL A 19 10.26 20.52 2.42
N TRP A 20 9.68 19.98 1.35
CA TRP A 20 10.15 20.22 -0.01
C TRP A 20 10.21 21.71 -0.35
N ASN A 21 9.10 22.44 -0.17
CA ASN A 21 9.05 23.86 -0.55
C ASN A 21 10.03 24.73 0.25
N TYR A 22 10.26 24.42 1.53
CA TYR A 22 11.21 25.19 2.36
C TYR A 22 12.68 24.78 2.16
N THR A 23 12.96 23.54 1.76
CA THR A 23 14.33 23.02 1.71
C THR A 23 14.92 22.92 0.30
N LYS A 24 14.09 22.98 -0.74
CA LYS A 24 14.52 22.88 -2.13
C LYS A 24 15.52 23.95 -2.53
N GLU A 25 15.23 25.23 -2.24
CA GLU A 25 16.14 26.33 -2.55
C GLU A 25 17.51 26.21 -1.85
N PRO A 26 17.58 26.00 -0.52
CA PRO A 26 18.86 25.96 0.18
C PRO A 26 19.66 24.66 0.03
N LEU A 27 19.00 23.50 -0.19
CA LEU A 27 19.67 22.19 -0.18
C LEU A 27 19.71 21.50 -1.55
N GLY A 28 19.02 22.06 -2.54
CA GLY A 28 18.85 21.44 -3.84
C GLY A 28 17.84 20.29 -3.84
N ASP A 29 17.42 19.89 -5.02
CA ASP A 29 16.28 18.99 -5.20
C ASP A 29 16.47 17.63 -4.52
N TYR A 30 17.66 17.03 -4.67
CA TYR A 30 17.89 15.67 -4.17
C TYR A 30 17.73 15.56 -2.65
N TYR A 31 18.41 16.44 -1.90
CA TYR A 31 18.36 16.43 -0.44
C TYR A 31 17.01 16.88 0.09
N ALA A 32 16.33 17.81 -0.59
CA ALA A 32 14.97 18.23 -0.25
C ALA A 32 13.97 17.07 -0.37
N MET A 33 14.06 16.23 -1.41
CA MET A 33 13.21 15.03 -1.54
C MET A 33 13.46 14.02 -0.41
N LEU A 34 14.73 13.75 -0.09
CA LEU A 34 15.09 12.83 0.99
C LEU A 34 14.58 13.31 2.35
N LEU A 35 14.77 14.59 2.66
CA LEU A 35 14.25 15.19 3.90
C LEU A 35 12.72 15.14 3.96
N SER A 36 12.05 15.31 2.82
CA SER A 36 10.59 15.24 2.74
C SER A 36 10.05 13.84 3.05
N ALA A 37 10.84 12.78 2.85
CA ALA A 37 10.46 11.41 3.20
C ALA A 37 10.60 11.12 4.71
N VAL A 38 11.46 11.84 5.44
CA VAL A 38 11.77 11.57 6.85
C VAL A 38 10.52 11.55 7.75
N PRO A 39 9.59 12.52 7.70
CA PRO A 39 8.37 12.48 8.51
C PRO A 39 7.55 11.19 8.30
N GLY A 40 7.39 10.78 7.05
CA GLY A 40 6.65 9.56 6.69
C GLY A 40 7.36 8.29 7.18
N ILE A 41 8.68 8.22 7.06
CA ILE A 41 9.49 7.10 7.56
C ILE A 41 9.35 6.98 9.08
N LEU A 42 9.57 8.08 9.82
CA LEU A 42 9.46 8.10 11.28
C LEU A 42 8.07 7.70 11.76
N TYR A 43 7.02 8.21 11.09
CA TYR A 43 5.65 7.85 11.42
C TYR A 43 5.36 6.37 11.15
N THR A 44 5.85 5.83 10.03
CA THR A 44 5.70 4.40 9.68
C THR A 44 6.38 3.52 10.73
N LEU A 45 7.62 3.85 11.12
CA LEU A 45 8.37 3.14 12.15
C LEU A 45 7.68 3.22 13.51
N TYR A 46 7.22 4.42 13.91
CA TYR A 46 6.46 4.59 15.15
C TYR A 46 5.21 3.71 15.18
N ARG A 47 4.41 3.69 14.10
CA ARG A 47 3.23 2.83 14.01
C ARG A 47 3.62 1.36 14.11
N PHE A 48 4.64 0.94 13.35
CA PHE A 48 5.11 -0.45 13.37
C PHE A 48 5.53 -0.91 14.77
N ILE A 49 6.35 -0.11 15.47
CA ILE A 49 6.80 -0.38 16.84
C ILE A 49 5.62 -0.42 17.81
N LYS A 50 4.65 0.50 17.68
CA LYS A 50 3.47 0.54 18.54
C LYS A 50 2.58 -0.69 18.35
N PHE A 51 2.42 -1.16 17.12
CA PHE A 51 1.61 -2.35 16.84
C PHE A 51 2.35 -3.66 17.19
N LYS A 52 3.70 -3.66 17.26
CA LYS A 52 4.57 -4.80 17.61
C LYS A 52 4.27 -6.08 16.84
N ARG A 53 4.13 -6.03 15.51
CA ARG A 53 3.73 -7.21 14.71
C ARG A 53 4.77 -7.61 13.67
N ILE A 54 5.45 -8.72 13.95
CA ILE A 54 6.18 -9.49 12.94
C ILE A 54 5.18 -10.45 12.29
N ASN A 55 4.33 -9.91 11.42
CA ASN A 55 3.40 -10.67 10.60
C ASN A 55 3.62 -10.34 9.11
N VAL A 56 2.88 -10.99 8.21
CA VAL A 56 3.10 -10.87 6.77
C VAL A 56 2.93 -9.41 6.31
N PHE A 57 1.90 -8.73 6.79
CA PHE A 57 1.66 -7.32 6.51
C PHE A 57 2.77 -6.41 7.05
N GLY A 58 3.18 -6.63 8.30
CA GLY A 58 4.26 -5.86 8.94
C GLY A 58 5.59 -6.03 8.22
N ILE A 59 5.96 -7.26 7.87
CA ILE A 59 7.16 -7.55 7.08
C ILE A 59 7.08 -6.86 5.73
N PHE A 60 5.95 -6.95 5.03
CA PHE A 60 5.76 -6.27 3.75
C PHE A 60 6.01 -4.75 3.87
N ILE A 61 5.37 -4.09 4.84
CA ILE A 61 5.54 -2.65 5.05
C ILE A 61 7.01 -2.30 5.34
N ILE A 62 7.68 -3.01 6.25
CA ILE A 62 9.07 -2.72 6.59
C ILE A 62 10.03 -3.04 5.43
N SER A 63 9.85 -4.15 4.74
CA SER A 63 10.66 -4.50 3.57
C SER A 63 10.53 -3.45 2.46
N THR A 64 9.30 -3.00 2.17
CA THR A 64 9.08 -1.96 1.15
C THR A 64 9.68 -0.62 1.57
N LEU A 65 9.58 -0.25 2.86
CA LEU A 65 10.20 0.95 3.41
C LEU A 65 11.72 0.92 3.30
N ILE A 66 12.35 -0.19 3.70
CA ILE A 66 13.81 -0.35 3.63
C ILE A 66 14.29 -0.30 2.19
N VAL A 67 13.65 -1.05 1.29
CA VAL A 67 14.06 -1.10 -0.13
C VAL A 67 13.91 0.27 -0.78
N SER A 68 12.75 0.92 -0.65
CA SER A 68 12.52 2.25 -1.23
C SER A 68 13.50 3.28 -0.68
N THR A 69 13.64 3.39 0.64
CA THR A 69 14.55 4.35 1.28
C THR A 69 16.00 4.11 0.87
N THR A 70 16.44 2.85 0.82
CA THR A 70 17.82 2.53 0.41
C THR A 70 18.05 2.92 -1.04
N VAL A 71 17.11 2.61 -1.93
CA VAL A 71 17.20 2.97 -3.35
C VAL A 71 17.21 4.50 -3.52
N ASP A 72 16.39 5.23 -2.75
CA ASP A 72 16.34 6.69 -2.78
C ASP A 72 17.65 7.32 -2.29
N LEU A 73 18.26 6.80 -1.22
CA LEU A 73 19.55 7.26 -0.70
C LEU A 73 20.73 7.00 -1.66
N LEU A 74 20.60 5.99 -2.51
CA LEU A 74 21.61 5.61 -3.51
C LEU A 74 21.36 6.25 -4.88
N SER A 75 20.33 7.07 -5.04
CA SER A 75 19.97 7.67 -6.34
C SER A 75 20.99 8.71 -6.86
N GLY A 76 21.68 9.40 -5.95
CA GLY A 76 22.72 10.39 -6.28
C GLY A 76 22.20 11.69 -6.92
N SER A 77 20.95 11.75 -7.36
CA SER A 77 20.28 12.96 -7.87
C SER A 77 18.76 12.85 -7.74
N GLY A 78 18.07 14.00 -7.70
CA GLY A 78 16.60 14.04 -7.60
C GLY A 78 15.89 13.40 -8.79
N ILE A 79 16.42 13.57 -10.01
CA ILE A 79 15.82 12.95 -11.20
C ILE A 79 15.95 11.42 -11.18
N ASN A 80 17.09 10.90 -10.72
CA ASN A 80 17.29 9.46 -10.56
C ASN A 80 16.39 8.90 -9.46
N LEU A 81 16.17 9.64 -8.38
CA LEU A 81 15.25 9.26 -7.31
C LEU A 81 13.83 9.09 -7.86
N LEU A 82 13.35 10.04 -8.68
CA LEU A 82 12.04 9.95 -9.31
C LEU A 82 11.91 8.72 -10.22
N TRP A 83 12.92 8.42 -11.03
CA TRP A 83 12.95 7.22 -11.88
C TRP A 83 13.04 5.92 -11.08
N ASN A 84 13.84 5.89 -10.03
CA ASN A 84 13.91 4.77 -9.10
C ASN A 84 12.54 4.48 -8.48
N ASN A 85 11.80 5.52 -8.14
CA ASN A 85 10.43 5.42 -7.65
C ASN A 85 9.47 4.82 -8.71
N VAL A 86 9.65 5.14 -10.00
CA VAL A 86 8.92 4.48 -11.09
C VAL A 86 9.21 2.98 -11.10
N TYR A 87 10.49 2.60 -11.13
CA TYR A 87 10.89 1.18 -11.17
C TYR A 87 10.40 0.41 -9.94
N PHE A 88 10.44 1.04 -8.77
CA PHE A 88 9.91 0.47 -7.53
C PHE A 88 8.42 0.16 -7.65
N HIS A 89 7.60 1.06 -8.19
CA HIS A 89 6.18 0.80 -8.42
C HIS A 89 5.92 -0.27 -9.48
N VAL A 90 6.71 -0.33 -10.55
CA VAL A 90 6.64 -1.42 -11.53
C VAL A 90 6.95 -2.76 -10.86
N GLY A 91 8.00 -2.81 -10.03
CA GLY A 91 8.38 -4.00 -9.26
C GLY A 91 7.30 -4.43 -8.27
N LEU A 92 6.69 -3.48 -7.55
CA LEU A 92 5.56 -3.76 -6.66
C LEU A 92 4.34 -4.30 -7.41
N GLY A 93 4.02 -3.71 -8.57
CA GLY A 93 2.96 -4.20 -9.45
C GLY A 93 3.20 -5.65 -9.84
N GLY A 94 4.42 -5.94 -10.32
CA GLY A 94 4.87 -7.29 -10.64
C GLY A 94 4.76 -8.24 -9.44
N PHE A 95 5.19 -7.83 -8.25
CA PHE A 95 5.06 -8.62 -7.02
C PHE A 95 3.60 -9.02 -6.72
N PHE A 96 2.66 -8.08 -6.79
CA PHE A 96 1.25 -8.40 -6.58
C PHE A 96 0.72 -9.41 -7.62
N PHE A 97 1.07 -9.24 -8.90
CA PHE A 97 0.69 -10.20 -9.93
C PHE A 97 1.35 -11.57 -9.78
N ILE A 98 2.62 -11.63 -9.36
CA ILE A 98 3.31 -12.89 -9.05
C ILE A 98 2.56 -13.62 -7.94
N THR A 99 2.14 -12.92 -6.88
CA THR A 99 1.37 -13.57 -5.78
C THR A 99 0.04 -14.15 -6.28
N LEU A 100 -0.58 -13.49 -7.28
CA LEU A 100 -1.80 -13.97 -7.94
C LEU A 100 -1.54 -15.22 -8.79
N LEU A 101 -0.46 -15.23 -9.60
CA LEU A 101 -0.05 -16.36 -10.42
C LEU A 101 0.27 -17.60 -9.57
N LEU A 102 0.84 -17.40 -8.38
CA LEU A 102 1.10 -18.45 -7.41
C LEU A 102 -0.17 -18.91 -6.64
N ASN A 103 -1.36 -18.41 -7.00
CA ASN A 103 -2.63 -18.68 -6.33
C ASN A 103 -2.64 -18.33 -4.82
N LYS A 104 -1.81 -17.36 -4.43
CA LYS A 104 -1.62 -16.93 -3.04
C LYS A 104 -1.76 -15.41 -2.96
N PRO A 105 -2.98 -14.85 -3.18
CA PRO A 105 -3.17 -13.40 -3.20
C PRO A 105 -2.70 -12.78 -1.89
N ILE A 106 -1.67 -11.93 -1.94
CA ILE A 106 -0.99 -11.44 -0.72
C ILE A 106 -1.94 -10.68 0.23
N VAL A 107 -2.96 -10.02 -0.32
CA VAL A 107 -3.97 -9.27 0.44
C VAL A 107 -4.79 -10.19 1.36
N LEU A 108 -4.95 -11.47 1.01
CA LEU A 108 -5.58 -12.46 1.89
C LEU A 108 -4.77 -12.61 3.18
N TYR A 109 -3.44 -12.68 3.09
CA TYR A 109 -2.56 -12.81 4.25
C TYR A 109 -2.54 -11.54 5.09
N PHE A 110 -2.58 -10.36 4.46
CA PHE A 110 -2.74 -9.10 5.19
C PHE A 110 -4.05 -9.06 5.97
N SER A 111 -5.12 -9.60 5.37
CA SER A 111 -6.43 -9.65 6.01
C SER A 111 -6.49 -10.70 7.12
N LEU A 112 -5.74 -11.81 7.01
CA LEU A 112 -5.58 -12.76 8.11
C LEU A 112 -4.89 -12.12 9.31
N ASP A 113 -3.82 -11.36 9.05
CA ASP A 113 -3.12 -10.62 10.08
C ASP A 113 -4.05 -9.61 10.76
N PHE A 114 -4.92 -8.94 10.00
CA PHE A 114 -5.92 -8.03 10.57
C PHE A 114 -7.03 -8.74 11.36
N ALA A 115 -7.50 -9.91 10.91
CA ALA A 115 -8.48 -10.71 11.63
C ALA A 115 -7.90 -11.24 12.96
N GLU A 116 -6.64 -11.65 12.97
CA GLU A 116 -5.93 -12.09 14.17
C GLU A 116 -5.81 -10.95 15.20
N LEU A 117 -5.63 -9.71 14.75
CA LEU A 117 -5.66 -8.53 15.63
C LEU A 117 -7.03 -8.28 16.27
N GLN A 118 -8.10 -8.75 15.65
CA GLN A 118 -9.46 -8.66 16.19
C GLN A 118 -9.80 -9.84 17.11
N GLY A 119 -8.85 -10.76 17.35
CA GLY A 119 -9.03 -11.92 18.23
C GLY A 119 -9.59 -13.16 17.51
N TYR A 120 -9.69 -13.16 16.18
CA TYR A 120 -10.10 -14.34 15.44
C TYR A 120 -8.94 -15.33 15.28
N ASP A 121 -9.24 -16.64 15.36
CA ASP A 121 -8.27 -17.69 15.08
C ASP A 121 -7.82 -17.68 13.60
N ARG A 122 -6.51 -17.63 13.39
CA ARG A 122 -5.89 -17.52 12.06
C ARG A 122 -6.22 -18.71 11.16
N THR A 123 -6.19 -19.92 11.70
CA THR A 123 -6.40 -21.15 10.93
C THR A 123 -7.84 -21.25 10.44
N SER A 124 -8.79 -20.97 11.33
CA SER A 124 -10.21 -20.92 11.03
C SER A 124 -10.55 -19.86 9.99
N MET A 125 -9.98 -18.66 10.12
CA MET A 125 -10.17 -17.58 9.15
C MET A 125 -9.54 -17.89 7.81
N LYS A 126 -8.38 -18.55 7.77
CA LYS A 126 -7.73 -18.99 6.53
C LYS A 126 -8.64 -19.93 5.76
N THR A 127 -9.21 -20.95 6.40
CA THR A 127 -10.15 -21.88 5.74
C THR A 127 -11.36 -21.14 5.17
N ARG A 128 -11.92 -20.17 5.91
CA ARG A 128 -13.04 -19.32 5.46
C ARG A 128 -12.66 -18.42 4.28
N PHE A 129 -11.48 -17.81 4.30
CA PHE A 129 -11.01 -16.93 3.24
C PHE A 129 -10.68 -17.65 1.93
N TYR A 130 -10.35 -18.94 1.99
CA TYR A 130 -10.12 -19.78 0.81
C TYR A 130 -11.40 -20.36 0.19
N GLN A 131 -12.59 -20.06 0.74
CA GLN A 131 -13.85 -20.40 0.08
C GLN A 131 -13.94 -19.70 -1.29
N LYS A 132 -14.48 -20.40 -2.30
CA LYS A 132 -14.50 -19.94 -3.72
C LYS A 132 -15.06 -18.52 -3.88
N ASP A 133 -16.10 -18.17 -3.13
CA ASP A 133 -16.77 -16.87 -3.23
C ASP A 133 -15.95 -15.73 -2.61
N VAL A 134 -15.08 -16.04 -1.64
CA VAL A 134 -14.28 -15.07 -0.89
C VAL A 134 -12.89 -14.89 -1.49
N ILE A 135 -12.25 -15.99 -1.91
CA ILE A 135 -10.92 -15.95 -2.52
C ILE A 135 -10.91 -15.11 -3.80
N ASN A 136 -12.01 -15.12 -4.57
CA ASN A 136 -12.15 -14.29 -5.76
C ASN A 136 -12.15 -12.80 -5.43
N ILE A 137 -12.73 -12.39 -4.29
CA ILE A 137 -12.68 -11.00 -3.83
C ILE A 137 -11.23 -10.62 -3.47
N PHE A 138 -10.51 -11.48 -2.75
CA PHE A 138 -9.09 -11.25 -2.45
C PHE A 138 -8.22 -11.17 -3.71
N ARG A 139 -8.50 -12.00 -4.73
CA ARG A 139 -7.84 -11.92 -6.04
C ARG A 139 -8.12 -10.59 -6.72
N LEU A 140 -9.37 -10.13 -6.74
CA LEU A 140 -9.76 -8.84 -7.32
C LEU A 140 -9.07 -7.66 -6.61
N ILE A 141 -9.04 -7.65 -5.28
CA ILE A 141 -8.34 -6.61 -4.52
C ILE A 141 -6.83 -6.65 -4.83
N THR A 142 -6.23 -7.84 -4.89
CA THR A 142 -4.81 -8.01 -5.23
C THR A 142 -4.50 -7.51 -6.65
N ILE A 143 -5.36 -7.79 -7.63
CA ILE A 143 -5.27 -7.21 -8.98
C ILE A 143 -5.36 -5.68 -8.89
N GLY A 144 -6.29 -5.15 -8.09
CA GLY A 144 -6.42 -3.72 -7.85
C GLY A 144 -5.11 -3.09 -7.35
N PHE A 145 -4.41 -3.70 -6.41
CA PHE A 145 -3.09 -3.24 -5.95
C PHE A 145 -2.01 -3.30 -7.04
N GLY A 146 -1.99 -4.38 -7.83
CA GLY A 146 -1.08 -4.53 -8.97
C GLY A 146 -1.29 -3.43 -10.01
N LEU A 147 -2.54 -3.24 -10.46
CA LEU A 147 -2.93 -2.20 -11.42
C LEU A 147 -2.65 -0.81 -10.88
N ARG A 148 -3.01 -0.52 -9.63
CA ARG A 148 -2.72 0.75 -8.96
C ARG A 148 -1.22 1.08 -9.00
N SER A 149 -0.36 0.07 -8.80
CA SER A 149 1.10 0.26 -8.85
C SER A 149 1.57 0.62 -10.26
N PHE A 150 1.07 -0.04 -11.30
CA PHE A 150 1.38 0.31 -12.68
C PHE A 150 0.82 1.68 -13.12
N ILE A 151 -0.39 2.02 -12.67
CA ILE A 151 -0.98 3.35 -12.92
C ILE A 151 -0.11 4.45 -12.31
N LEU A 152 0.34 4.27 -11.05
CA LEU A 152 1.25 5.19 -10.39
C LEU A 152 2.58 5.32 -11.14
N ALA A 153 3.17 4.20 -11.57
CA ALA A 153 4.39 4.21 -12.36
C ALA A 153 4.21 4.99 -13.68
N GLY A 154 3.14 4.71 -14.43
CA GLY A 154 2.83 5.42 -15.69
C GLY A 154 2.61 6.92 -15.48
N LEU A 155 1.88 7.29 -14.43
CA LEU A 155 1.65 8.68 -14.07
C LEU A 155 2.97 9.38 -13.71
N LYS A 156 3.85 8.73 -12.93
CA LYS A 156 5.16 9.27 -12.59
C LYS A 156 6.03 9.45 -13.83
N VAL A 157 6.06 8.50 -14.76
CA VAL A 157 6.79 8.65 -16.03
C VAL A 157 6.30 9.89 -16.79
N TRP A 158 4.98 10.07 -16.88
CA TRP A 158 4.41 11.25 -17.52
C TRP A 158 4.80 12.55 -16.79
N LEU A 159 4.66 12.59 -15.47
CA LEU A 159 5.04 13.76 -14.67
C LEU A 159 6.52 14.12 -14.78
N ILE A 160 7.40 13.11 -14.77
CA ILE A 160 8.86 13.31 -14.91
C ILE A 160 9.19 13.90 -16.28
N LYS A 161 8.56 13.41 -17.35
CA LYS A 161 8.78 13.93 -18.71
C LYS A 161 8.32 15.37 -18.88
N GLU A 162 7.20 15.73 -18.27
CA GLU A 162 6.59 17.06 -18.39
C GLU A 162 7.22 18.09 -17.46
N TYR A 163 7.49 17.72 -16.20
CA TYR A 163 7.87 18.66 -15.14
C TYR A 163 9.30 18.45 -14.63
N GLY A 164 10.02 17.44 -15.12
CA GLY A 164 11.35 17.09 -14.66
C GLY A 164 11.37 16.87 -13.14
N VAL A 165 12.24 17.58 -12.45
CA VAL A 165 12.40 17.45 -10.99
C VAL A 165 11.20 18.01 -10.21
N ASN A 166 10.44 18.95 -10.80
CA ASN A 166 9.19 19.47 -10.21
C ASN A 166 8.03 18.47 -10.27
N ALA A 167 8.25 17.28 -10.83
CA ALA A 167 7.30 16.18 -10.78
C ALA A 167 7.04 15.69 -9.35
N PHE A 168 7.96 15.92 -8.42
CA PHE A 168 7.88 15.44 -7.04
C PHE A 168 6.60 15.87 -6.32
N ASP A 169 6.29 17.18 -6.26
CA ASP A 169 5.08 17.69 -5.60
C ASP A 169 3.79 17.12 -6.18
N LYS A 170 3.70 17.10 -7.52
CA LYS A 170 2.54 16.56 -8.23
C LYS A 170 2.40 15.06 -8.00
N GLY A 171 3.53 14.36 -7.93
CA GLY A 171 3.62 12.94 -7.59
C GLY A 171 3.08 12.66 -6.18
N LEU A 172 3.50 13.45 -5.19
CA LEU A 172 3.01 13.32 -3.81
C LEU A 172 1.49 13.46 -3.72
N LEU A 173 0.92 14.45 -4.42
CA LEU A 173 -0.53 14.64 -4.45
C LEU A 173 -1.24 13.43 -5.09
N ALA A 174 -0.75 12.97 -6.24
CA ALA A 174 -1.34 11.84 -6.95
C ALA A 174 -1.27 10.54 -6.14
N GLU A 175 -0.14 10.28 -5.48
CA GLU A 175 0.03 9.13 -4.59
C GLU A 175 -1.00 9.13 -3.47
N ASN A 176 -1.19 10.28 -2.82
CA ASN A 176 -2.14 10.43 -1.72
C ASN A 176 -3.58 10.17 -2.19
N ILE A 177 -4.02 10.79 -3.29
CA ILE A 177 -5.37 10.59 -3.85
C ILE A 177 -5.62 9.12 -4.18
N ILE A 178 -4.67 8.48 -4.88
CA ILE A 178 -4.77 7.07 -5.24
C ILE A 178 -4.73 6.18 -3.98
N SER A 179 -3.99 6.58 -2.95
CA SER A 179 -3.93 5.87 -1.67
C SER A 179 -5.28 5.83 -0.97
N TRP A 180 -5.93 6.99 -0.84
CA TRP A 180 -7.26 7.09 -0.26
C TRP A 180 -8.31 6.30 -1.04
N GLY A 181 -8.24 6.33 -2.37
CA GLY A 181 -9.10 5.51 -3.23
C GLY A 181 -8.96 4.02 -2.93
N MET A 182 -7.72 3.53 -2.80
CA MET A 182 -7.48 2.12 -2.49
C MET A 182 -7.84 1.72 -1.06
N THR A 183 -7.67 2.61 -0.08
CA THR A 183 -8.16 2.37 1.28
C THR A 183 -9.68 2.20 1.27
N GLY A 184 -10.40 3.04 0.52
CA GLY A 184 -11.84 2.90 0.30
C GLY A 184 -12.21 1.57 -0.37
N LEU A 185 -11.50 1.18 -1.43
CA LEU A 185 -11.68 -0.10 -2.11
C LEU A 185 -11.48 -1.31 -1.17
N CYS A 186 -10.42 -1.28 -0.35
CA CYS A 186 -10.14 -2.34 0.61
C CYS A 186 -11.25 -2.43 1.67
N PHE A 187 -11.69 -1.29 2.19
CA PHE A 187 -12.77 -1.25 3.17
C PHE A 187 -14.07 -1.82 2.60
N TYR A 188 -14.43 -1.42 1.37
CA TYR A 188 -15.57 -1.99 0.65
C TYR A 188 -15.40 -3.51 0.46
N GLY A 189 -14.22 -3.96 0.03
CA GLY A 189 -13.91 -5.38 -0.12
C GLY A 189 -14.11 -6.18 1.16
N LEU A 190 -13.65 -5.66 2.30
CA LEU A 190 -13.85 -6.29 3.62
C LEU A 190 -15.32 -6.37 4.00
N ILE A 191 -16.12 -5.33 3.72
CA ILE A 191 -17.58 -5.37 3.96
C ILE A 191 -18.22 -6.48 3.13
N VAL A 192 -17.88 -6.61 1.85
CA VAL A 192 -18.42 -7.66 0.98
C VAL A 192 -18.01 -9.05 1.47
N ILE A 193 -16.74 -9.23 1.87
CA ILE A 193 -16.24 -10.49 2.44
C ILE A 193 -17.03 -10.86 3.70
N ASN A 194 -17.20 -9.91 4.64
CA ASN A 194 -17.95 -10.16 5.87
C ASN A 194 -19.40 -10.57 5.60
N LYS A 195 -20.08 -9.91 4.66
CA LYS A 195 -21.45 -10.29 4.25
C LYS A 195 -21.49 -11.72 3.67
N ARG A 196 -20.51 -12.11 2.86
CA ARG A 196 -20.43 -13.47 2.28
C ARG A 196 -20.13 -14.53 3.32
N LEU A 197 -19.32 -14.21 4.35
CA LEU A 197 -18.99 -15.12 5.43
C LEU A 197 -20.13 -15.33 6.44
N GLN A 198 -21.02 -14.35 6.62
CA GLN A 198 -22.19 -14.43 7.50
C GLN A 198 -23.38 -15.17 6.88
N HIS A 199 -23.40 -15.36 5.56
CA HIS A 199 -24.37 -16.20 4.87
C HIS A 199 -23.76 -17.59 4.58
N PRO A 200 -23.74 -18.54 5.54
CA PRO A 200 -23.50 -19.93 5.18
C PRO A 200 -24.64 -20.36 4.25
N LYS A 201 -24.30 -20.88 3.06
CA LYS A 201 -25.26 -21.45 2.12
C LYS A 201 -26.20 -22.42 2.86
N LYS A 202 -27.48 -22.04 2.96
CA LYS A 202 -28.60 -22.92 3.35
C LYS A 202 -28.90 -24.02 2.30
N GLU A 203 -28.08 -24.18 1.26
CA GLU A 203 -28.41 -24.98 0.08
C GLU A 203 -27.87 -26.42 0.09
N ALA A 204 -27.27 -26.89 1.19
CA ALA A 204 -26.79 -28.29 1.27
C ALA A 204 -27.73 -29.25 2.03
N SER A 205 -28.83 -28.76 2.64
CA SER A 205 -29.72 -29.60 3.46
C SER A 205 -31.10 -29.90 2.84
N SER A 206 -31.39 -29.46 1.61
CA SER A 206 -32.70 -29.70 0.96
C SER A 206 -32.65 -30.70 -0.21
N LYS A 207 -31.58 -31.51 -0.31
CA LYS A 207 -31.49 -32.61 -1.30
C LYS A 207 -31.45 -34.00 -0.66
N ILE A 208 -31.85 -34.10 0.61
CA ILE A 208 -32.10 -35.37 1.29
C ILE A 208 -33.43 -35.22 2.02
N SER A 209 -34.51 -35.23 1.25
CA SER A 209 -35.88 -35.51 1.73
C SER A 209 -36.65 -36.16 0.59
#